data_AF-A0A965PLS2-F1
#
_entry.id   AF-A0A965PLS2-F1
#
_cell.length_a   1.000
_cell.length_b   1.000
_cell.length_c   1.000
_cell.angle_alpha   90.00
_cell.angle_beta   90.00
_cell.angle_gamma   90.00
#
_symmetry.space_group_name_H-M   'P 1'
#
loop_
_entity.id
_entity.type
_entity.pdbx_description
1 polymer ?
#
loop_
_entity_poly.entity_id
_entity_poly.type
_entity_poly.pdbx_seq_one_letter_code
_entity_poly.pdbx_strand_id
1 'polypeptide(L)'
;MKKTFKIGEYAVGGIIEIKINNSKTLVEVRNATWEENKTIEVRQFRWELDSFKLELYLNELTTSYYASKIRDWVTINAGVRNAFVGRS
;
A
#
# COMPACT_ATOMS: atom_id res chain seq x y z
N MET A 1 4.45 3.22 11.20
CA MET A 1 4.93 4.06 10.09
C MET A 1 3.76 4.41 9.17
N LYS A 2 3.71 5.61 8.57
CA LYS A 2 2.65 6.01 7.64
C LYS A 2 3.24 6.65 6.38
N LYS A 3 2.62 6.41 5.23
CA LYS A 3 2.95 7.09 3.97
C LYS A 3 1.70 7.30 3.13
N THR A 4 1.58 8.49 2.57
CA THR A 4 0.45 8.88 1.72
C THR A 4 0.94 9.00 0.27
N PHE A 5 0.27 8.31 -0.63
CA PHE A 5 0.52 8.32 -2.07
C PHE A 5 -0.60 9.11 -2.75
N LYS A 6 -0.22 10.24 -3.35
CA LYS A 6 -1.09 11.11 -4.12
C LYS A 6 -0.99 10.71 -5.59
N ILE A 7 -1.91 9.87 -6.05
CA ILE A 7 -1.86 9.21 -7.37
C ILE A 7 -2.76 9.94 -8.38
N GLY A 8 -3.78 10.66 -7.91
CA GLY A 8 -4.71 11.40 -8.77
C GLY A 8 -5.65 10.45 -9.53
N GLU A 9 -5.94 10.75 -10.79
CA GLU A 9 -6.92 10.01 -11.62
C GLU A 9 -6.57 8.53 -11.84
N TYR A 10 -5.33 8.13 -11.57
CA TYR A 10 -4.86 6.75 -11.71
C TYR A 10 -5.17 5.85 -10.50
N ALA A 11 -5.82 6.39 -9.47
CA ALA A 11 -6.32 5.65 -8.34
C ALA A 11 -7.78 6.01 -8.05
N VAL A 12 -8.60 5.03 -7.69
CA VAL A 12 -9.94 5.25 -7.12
C VAL A 12 -9.78 6.21 -5.95
N GLY A 13 -10.48 7.35 -5.93
CA GLY A 13 -10.34 8.39 -4.92
C GLY A 13 -9.09 9.28 -5.07
N GLY A 14 -8.01 8.79 -5.66
CA GLY A 14 -6.80 9.55 -5.99
C GLY A 14 -5.79 9.73 -4.87
N ILE A 15 -6.13 9.33 -3.64
CA ILE A 15 -5.21 9.30 -2.50
C ILE A 15 -5.24 7.92 -1.84
N ILE A 16 -4.08 7.25 -1.81
CA ILE A 16 -3.89 6.00 -1.08
C ILE A 16 -2.94 6.25 0.09
N GLU A 17 -3.42 6.12 1.31
CA GLU A 17 -2.61 6.15 2.52
C GLU A 17 -2.35 4.73 3.02
N ILE A 18 -1.07 4.43 3.29
CA ILE A 18 -0.63 3.17 3.86
C ILE A 18 -0.08 3.41 5.24
N LYS A 19 -0.59 2.68 6.23
CA LYS A 19 -0.11 2.70 7.60
C LYS A 19 0.32 1.30 8.02
N ILE A 20 1.60 1.18 8.37
CA ILE A 20 2.20 -0.06 8.89
C ILE A 20 2.27 0.06 10.41
N ASN A 21 1.77 -0.94 11.13
CA ASN A 21 1.84 -0.98 12.59
C ASN A 21 3.30 -1.11 13.10
N ASN A 22 3.58 -0.80 14.35
CA ASN A 22 4.93 -0.93 14.94
C ASN A 22 5.47 -2.35 14.89
N SER A 23 4.59 -3.36 14.99
CA SER A 23 4.94 -4.77 14.84
C SER A 23 5.23 -5.18 13.40
N LYS A 24 5.08 -4.27 12.41
CA LYS A 24 5.31 -4.49 10.96
C LYS A 24 4.47 -5.59 10.30
N THR A 25 3.56 -6.20 11.03
CA THR A 25 2.70 -7.29 10.55
C THR A 25 1.39 -6.80 9.94
N LEU A 26 0.91 -5.61 10.31
CA LEU A 26 -0.38 -5.09 9.88
C LEU A 26 -0.21 -3.86 8.99
N VAL A 27 -0.82 -3.91 7.81
CA VAL A 27 -0.85 -2.87 6.78
C VAL A 27 -2.29 -2.40 6.63
N GLU A 28 -2.53 -1.15 6.96
CA GLU A 28 -3.81 -0.49 6.75
C GLU A 28 -3.72 0.36 5.49
N VAL A 29 -4.62 0.10 4.55
CA VAL A 29 -4.79 0.85 3.30
C VAL A 29 -6.03 1.71 3.48
N ARG A 30 -5.86 3.03 3.36
CA ARG A 30 -6.97 3.99 3.35
C ARG A 30 -7.02 4.64 1.99
N ASN A 31 -8.21 4.62 1.39
CA ASN A 31 -8.48 5.34 0.18
C ASN A 31 -9.29 6.61 0.52
N ALA A 32 -8.90 7.77 0.00
CA ALA A 32 -9.60 9.02 0.19
C ALA A 32 -9.80 9.75 -1.14
N THR A 33 -10.91 10.49 -1.28
CA THR A 33 -11.17 11.34 -2.46
C THR A 33 -10.25 12.55 -2.48
N TRP A 34 -9.76 12.91 -3.67
CA TRP A 34 -8.88 14.07 -3.85
C TRP A 34 -9.58 15.40 -3.52
N GLU A 35 -10.85 15.53 -3.89
CA GLU A 35 -11.60 16.78 -3.76
C GLU A 35 -12.01 17.11 -2.31
N GLU A 36 -12.41 16.11 -1.53
CA GLU A 36 -12.93 16.31 -0.16
C GLU A 36 -12.03 15.71 0.93
N ASN A 37 -10.93 15.05 0.55
CA ASN A 37 -10.10 14.23 1.45
C ASN A 37 -10.93 13.27 2.30
N LYS A 38 -12.07 12.82 1.76
CA LYS A 38 -13.02 11.99 2.47
C LYS A 38 -12.60 10.54 2.30
N THR A 39 -12.32 9.88 3.41
CA THR A 39 -12.01 8.45 3.41
C THR A 39 -13.18 7.68 2.83
N ILE A 40 -12.94 7.02 1.70
CA ILE A 40 -13.91 6.17 1.00
C ILE A 40 -13.92 4.80 1.68
N GLU A 41 -12.74 4.21 1.82
CA GLU A 41 -12.58 2.86 2.37
C GLU A 41 -11.31 2.76 3.19
N VAL A 42 -11.38 2.00 4.29
CA VAL A 42 -10.21 1.57 5.06
C VAL A 42 -10.24 0.05 5.14
N ARG A 43 -9.12 -0.57 4.75
CA ARG A 43 -8.95 -2.00 4.82
C ARG A 43 -7.62 -2.36 5.47
N GLN A 44 -7.65 -3.35 6.35
CA GLN A 44 -6.48 -3.83 7.06
C GLN A 44 -6.10 -5.22 6.54
N PHE A 45 -4.80 -5.43 6.36
CA PHE A 45 -4.21 -6.67 5.88
C PHE A 45 -3.08 -7.10 6.79
N ARG A 46 -2.93 -8.40 7.03
CA ARG A 46 -1.75 -8.93 7.70
C ARG A 46 -0.70 -9.26 6.64
N TRP A 47 0.39 -8.50 6.56
CA TRP A 47 1.40 -8.62 5.51
C TRP A 47 1.91 -10.06 5.32
N GLU A 48 2.16 -10.79 6.41
CA GLU A 48 2.69 -12.17 6.35
C GLU A 48 1.69 -13.19 5.76
N LEU A 49 0.39 -12.92 5.84
CA LEU A 49 -0.66 -13.85 5.42
C LEU A 49 -1.39 -13.37 4.15
N ASP A 50 -1.45 -12.06 3.95
CA ASP A 50 -2.32 -11.39 3.00
C ASP A 50 -1.53 -10.51 2.01
N SER A 51 -0.20 -10.68 1.90
CA SER A 51 0.63 -9.91 0.94
C SER A 51 0.09 -9.98 -0.50
N PHE A 52 -0.37 -11.15 -0.94
CA PHE A 52 -1.00 -11.34 -2.25
C PHE A 52 -2.36 -10.65 -2.36
N LYS A 53 -3.19 -10.71 -1.31
CA LYS A 53 -4.50 -10.03 -1.29
C LYS A 53 -4.35 -8.51 -1.28
N LEU A 54 -3.33 -8.01 -0.57
CA LEU A 54 -2.97 -6.60 -0.58
C LEU A 54 -2.56 -6.16 -1.99
N GLU A 55 -1.76 -6.96 -2.71
CA GLU A 55 -1.38 -6.67 -4.10
C GLU A 55 -2.61 -6.63 -5.03
N LEU A 56 -3.50 -7.62 -4.95
CA LEU A 56 -4.74 -7.62 -5.72
C LEU A 56 -5.59 -6.38 -5.42
N TYR A 57 -5.79 -6.07 -4.14
CA TYR A 57 -6.56 -4.92 -3.71
C TYR A 57 -5.95 -3.59 -4.18
N LEU A 58 -4.62 -3.47 -4.13
CA LEU A 58 -3.94 -2.29 -4.68
C LEU A 58 -4.11 -2.21 -6.21
N ASN A 59 -4.09 -3.33 -6.94
CA ASN A 59 -4.35 -3.33 -8.38
C ASN A 59 -5.81 -2.98 -8.74
N GLU A 60 -6.76 -3.24 -7.83
CA GLU A 60 -8.15 -2.81 -8.00
C GLU A 60 -8.32 -1.31 -7.70
N LEU A 61 -7.59 -0.80 -6.71
CA LEU A 61 -7.63 0.61 -6.32
C LEU A 61 -6.85 1.53 -7.25
N THR A 62 -5.84 1.02 -7.94
CA THR A 62 -4.91 1.83 -8.75
C THR A 62 -4.33 1.00 -9.88
N THR A 63 -3.71 1.65 -10.86
CA THR A 63 -2.97 0.93 -11.91
C THR A 63 -1.86 0.04 -11.34
N SER A 64 -1.57 -1.05 -12.06
CA SER A 64 -0.56 -2.04 -11.67
C SER A 64 0.83 -1.46 -11.42
N TYR A 65 1.18 -0.38 -12.12
CA TYR A 65 2.41 0.38 -11.90
C TYR A 65 2.50 0.94 -10.47
N TYR A 66 1.48 1.68 -10.03
CA TYR A 66 1.47 2.27 -8.69
C TYR A 66 1.22 1.21 -7.61
N ALA A 67 0.41 0.19 -7.89
CA ALA A 67 0.22 -0.95 -6.99
C ALA A 67 1.56 -1.62 -6.66
N SER A 68 2.39 -1.87 -7.67
CA SER A 68 3.75 -2.40 -7.51
C SER A 68 4.64 -1.45 -6.69
N LYS A 69 4.63 -0.14 -6.98
CA LYS A 69 5.42 0.86 -6.20
C LYS A 69 5.03 0.89 -4.73
N ILE A 70 3.74 0.80 -4.42
CA ILE A 70 3.23 0.78 -3.05
C ILE A 70 3.64 -0.54 -2.37
N ARG A 71 3.48 -1.67 -3.05
CA ARG A 71 3.89 -2.99 -2.55
C ARG A 71 5.38 -3.04 -2.24
N ASP A 72 6.23 -2.54 -3.12
CA ASP A 72 7.69 -2.47 -2.91
C ASP A 72 8.01 -1.64 -1.66
N TRP A 73 7.36 -0.48 -1.53
CA TRP A 73 7.52 0.35 -0.35
C TRP A 73 7.08 -0.37 0.93
N VAL A 74 5.94 -1.07 0.91
CA VAL A 74 5.47 -1.87 2.04
C VAL A 74 6.45 -2.98 2.37
N THR A 75 6.97 -3.70 1.38
CA THR A 75 7.92 -4.81 1.55
C THR A 75 9.19 -4.36 2.28
N ILE A 76 9.76 -3.24 1.83
CA ILE A 76 10.96 -2.64 2.42
C ILE A 76 10.72 -2.24 3.88
N ASN A 77 9.56 -1.64 4.19
CA ASN A 77 9.29 -1.05 5.51
C ASN A 77 8.65 -2.02 6.52
N ALA A 78 7.85 -2.98 6.04
CA ALA A 78 7.34 -4.10 6.82
C ALA A 78 8.44 -5.11 7.18
N GLY A 79 9.66 -4.92 6.68
CA GLY A 79 10.82 -5.66 7.16
C GLY A 79 10.99 -7.03 6.54
N VAL A 80 10.36 -7.31 5.40
CA VAL A 80 10.89 -8.33 4.50
C VAL A 80 12.14 -7.69 3.89
N ARG A 81 13.24 -7.80 4.61
CA ARG A 81 14.57 -7.76 4.01
C ARG A 81 14.52 -8.80 2.91
N ASN A 82 14.32 -8.35 1.68
CA ASN A 82 14.61 -9.19 0.55
C ASN A 82 16.09 -9.55 0.72
N ALA A 83 16.38 -10.79 1.08
CA ALA A 83 17.72 -11.36 1.04
C ALA A 83 18.25 -11.44 -0.41
N PHE A 84 17.56 -10.81 -1.36
CA PHE A 84 17.82 -10.78 -2.79
C PHE A 84 18.17 -9.38 -3.32
N VAL A 85 18.71 -8.47 -2.50
CA VAL A 85 19.62 -7.45 -3.06
C VAL A 85 20.99 -8.11 -3.18
N GLY A 86 21.05 -9.08 -4.09
CA GLY A 86 22.29 -9.68 -4.56
C GLY A 86 23.07 -8.64 -5.33
N ARG A 87 24.36 -8.57 -5.00
CA ARG A 87 25.45 -8.00 -5.78
C ARG A 87 25.18 -7.95 -7.29
N SER A 88 25.34 -6.77 -7.87
CA SER A 88 26.12 -6.56 -9.09
C SER A 88 26.81 -5.22 -8.99
#